data_AF-A0A7Y4RQA6-F1
#
_entry.id   AF-A0A7Y4RQA6-F1
#
_cell.length_a   1.000
_cell.length_b   1.000
_cell.length_c   1.000
_cell.angle_alpha   90.00
_cell.angle_beta   90.00
_cell.angle_gamma   90.00
#
_symmetry.space_group_name_H-M   'P 1'
#
loop_
_entity.id
_entity.type
_entity.pdbx_description
1 polymer ?
#
loop_
_entity_poly.entity_id
_entity_poly.type
_entity_poly.pdbx_seq_one_letter_code
_entity_poly.pdbx_strand_id
1 'polypeptide(L)'
;MTPRLAESLAAFLVPDDERGRAVLGDLAEMHAVQVKNVGAGGAARWYWSEVLRSTPAFLRSGLAERGLTGLLLRSIPAVLGGFLTLFVMVTLGEWLLGLVGLGGQRFFSLAVAAAYGVGGGWVAAVLGGQGPRQHALALGISCATFGTVSYFFAPVPPPMWYWFGLQAVVIPSTLLGGYVRWRAVRRPGSRP
;
A
#
# COMPACT_ATOMS: atom_id res chain seq x y z
N MET A 1 -26.82 -21.36 5.03
CA MET A 1 -25.52 -20.97 5.63
C MET A 1 -25.09 -19.67 4.98
N THR A 2 -24.67 -18.67 5.77
CA THR A 2 -24.07 -17.45 5.23
C THR A 2 -22.74 -17.79 4.55
N PRO A 3 -22.39 -17.13 3.43
CA PRO A 3 -21.08 -17.29 2.81
C PRO A 3 -20.01 -16.71 3.74
N ARG A 4 -19.32 -17.59 4.50
CA ARG A 4 -18.32 -17.22 5.53
C ARG A 4 -17.27 -16.21 5.06
N LEU A 5 -16.87 -16.27 3.78
CA LEU A 5 -15.89 -15.34 3.19
C LEU A 5 -16.44 -13.92 3.02
N ALA A 6 -17.71 -13.77 2.67
CA ALA A 6 -18.33 -12.45 2.53
C ALA A 6 -18.55 -11.81 3.90
N GLU A 7 -18.92 -12.62 4.89
CA GLU A 7 -19.06 -12.22 6.28
C GLU A 7 -17.71 -11.79 6.88
N SER A 8 -16.64 -12.55 6.65
CA SER A 8 -15.29 -12.16 7.11
C SER A 8 -14.80 -10.89 6.43
N LEU A 9 -15.09 -10.69 5.14
CA LEU A 9 -14.77 -9.45 4.43
C LEU A 9 -15.57 -8.26 4.99
N ALA A 10 -16.88 -8.42 5.20
CA ALA A 10 -17.72 -7.37 5.79
C ALA A 10 -17.26 -7.02 7.22
N ALA A 11 -17.00 -8.02 8.06
CA ALA A 11 -16.50 -7.81 9.42
C ALA A 11 -15.12 -7.12 9.45
N PHE A 12 -14.28 -7.35 8.44
CA PHE A 12 -13.01 -6.63 8.32
C PHE A 12 -13.18 -5.16 7.91
N LEU A 13 -14.17 -4.86 7.07
CA LEU A 13 -14.42 -3.52 6.51
C LEU A 13 -15.17 -2.60 7.46
N VAL A 14 -16.03 -3.17 8.29
CA VAL A 14 -16.92 -2.45 9.19
C VAL A 14 -16.18 -2.14 10.52
N PRO A 15 -16.39 -0.97 11.16
CA PRO A 15 -15.77 -0.66 12.45
C PRO A 15 -16.15 -1.69 13.53
N ASP A 16 -15.24 -1.96 14.47
CA ASP A 16 -15.47 -2.93 15.56
C ASP A 16 -16.26 -2.30 16.73
N ASP A 17 -17.25 -1.47 16.40
CA ASP A 17 -18.10 -0.75 17.33
C ASP A 17 -19.54 -1.31 17.31
N GLU A 18 -20.44 -0.67 18.05
CA GLU A 18 -21.85 -1.11 18.07
C GLU A 18 -22.54 -0.93 16.72
N ARG A 19 -22.18 0.11 15.97
CA ARG A 19 -22.72 0.35 14.62
C ARG A 19 -22.34 -0.78 13.69
N GLY A 20 -21.09 -1.23 13.78
CA GLY A 20 -20.62 -2.30 12.93
C GLY A 20 -21.30 -3.63 13.18
N ARG A 21 -21.52 -3.96 14.46
CA ARG A 21 -22.30 -5.13 14.85
C ARG A 21 -23.75 -5.04 14.38
N ALA A 22 -24.38 -3.87 14.45
CA ALA A 22 -25.73 -3.66 13.94
C ALA A 22 -25.81 -3.89 12.42
N VAL A 23 -24.87 -3.33 11.65
CA VAL A 23 -24.81 -3.50 10.19
C VAL A 23 -24.64 -4.98 9.78
N LEU A 24 -23.78 -5.73 10.49
CA LEU A 24 -23.60 -7.15 10.23
C LEU A 24 -24.87 -7.96 10.59
N GLY A 25 -25.57 -7.58 11.66
CA GLY A 25 -26.87 -8.14 12.03
C GLY A 25 -27.91 -7.94 10.94
N ASP A 26 -28.09 -6.70 10.46
CA ASP A 26 -29.04 -6.37 9.41
C ASP A 26 -28.75 -7.14 8.12
N LEU A 27 -27.48 -7.25 7.73
CA LEU A 27 -27.06 -8.04 6.56
C LEU A 27 -27.41 -9.53 6.72
N ALA A 28 -27.21 -10.10 7.91
CA ALA A 28 -27.56 -11.48 8.19
C ALA A 28 -29.07 -11.73 8.15
N GLU A 29 -29.87 -10.81 8.69
CA GLU A 29 -31.34 -10.87 8.65
C GLU A 29 -31.86 -10.78 7.21
N MET A 30 -31.37 -9.82 6.42
CA MET A 30 -31.75 -9.68 5.01
C MET A 30 -31.35 -10.91 4.19
N HIS A 31 -30.19 -11.50 4.47
CA HIS A 31 -29.80 -12.77 3.83
C HIS A 31 -30.79 -13.89 4.16
N ALA A 32 -31.21 -14.02 5.42
CA ALA A 32 -32.19 -15.03 5.83
C ALA A 32 -33.55 -14.84 5.11
N VAL A 33 -33.97 -13.60 4.90
CA VAL A 33 -35.16 -13.28 4.09
C VAL A 33 -34.93 -13.69 2.64
N GLN A 34 -33.77 -13.40 2.04
CA GLN A 34 -33.52 -13.76 0.65
C GLN A 34 -33.39 -15.26 0.40
N VAL A 35 -32.90 -16.02 1.38
CA VAL A 35 -32.91 -17.49 1.30
C VAL A 35 -34.33 -18.02 1.11
N LYS A 36 -35.35 -17.39 1.74
CA LYS A 36 -36.76 -17.79 1.59
C LYS A 36 -37.33 -17.42 0.21
N ASN A 37 -36.88 -16.31 -0.39
CA ASN A 37 -37.45 -15.79 -1.63
C ASN A 37 -36.82 -16.38 -2.90
N VAL A 38 -35.49 -16.48 -2.94
CA VAL A 38 -34.72 -16.83 -4.16
C VAL A 38 -33.84 -18.07 -3.98
N GLY A 39 -33.92 -18.72 -2.82
CA GLY A 39 -33.09 -19.86 -2.47
C GLY A 39 -31.66 -19.49 -2.08
N ALA A 40 -30.91 -20.48 -1.56
CA ALA A 40 -29.59 -20.25 -0.98
C ALA A 40 -28.55 -19.71 -1.98
N GLY A 41 -28.54 -20.21 -3.22
CA GLY A 41 -27.59 -19.79 -4.25
C GLY A 41 -27.85 -18.37 -4.77
N GLY A 42 -29.12 -17.97 -4.85
CA GLY A 42 -29.51 -16.60 -5.20
C GLY A 42 -29.16 -15.62 -4.07
N ALA A 43 -29.49 -15.99 -2.82
CA ALA A 43 -29.19 -15.19 -1.65
C ALA A 43 -27.69 -14.94 -1.46
N ALA A 44 -26.84 -15.95 -1.71
CA ALA A 44 -25.38 -15.79 -1.62
C ALA A 44 -24.82 -14.80 -2.66
N ARG A 45 -25.30 -14.86 -3.91
CA ARG A 45 -24.89 -13.91 -4.96
C ARG A 45 -25.36 -12.49 -4.66
N TRP A 46 -26.60 -12.35 -4.18
CA TRP A 46 -27.14 -11.07 -3.71
C TRP A 46 -26.29 -10.49 -2.57
N TYR A 47 -25.95 -11.30 -1.57
CA TYR A 47 -25.13 -10.88 -0.42
C TYR A 47 -23.76 -10.36 -0.86
N TRP A 48 -23.08 -11.06 -1.78
CA TRP A 48 -21.80 -10.60 -2.32
C TRP A 48 -21.92 -9.26 -3.05
N SER A 49 -22.96 -9.09 -3.86
CA SER A 49 -23.21 -7.81 -4.54
C SER A 49 -23.43 -6.67 -3.53
N GLU A 50 -24.17 -6.93 -2.45
CA GLU A 50 -24.47 -5.91 -1.44
C GLU A 50 -23.24 -5.54 -0.60
N VAL A 51 -22.44 -6.53 -0.21
CA VAL A 51 -21.15 -6.29 0.48
C VAL A 51 -20.21 -5.48 -0.42
N LEU A 52 -20.05 -5.86 -1.69
CA LEU A 52 -19.19 -5.15 -2.63
C LEU A 52 -19.68 -3.73 -2.92
N ARG A 53 -20.99 -3.54 -3.04
CA ARG A 53 -21.62 -2.22 -3.25
C ARG A 53 -21.47 -1.30 -2.04
N SER A 54 -21.53 -1.85 -0.83
CA SER A 54 -21.42 -1.11 0.43
C SER A 54 -19.98 -0.87 0.88
N THR A 55 -19.02 -1.67 0.38
CA THR A 55 -17.58 -1.56 0.66
C THR A 55 -17.02 -0.13 0.55
N PRO A 56 -17.26 0.65 -0.52
CA PRO A 56 -16.72 2.01 -0.61
C PRO A 56 -17.27 2.96 0.47
N ALA A 57 -18.53 2.79 0.89
CA ALA A 57 -19.12 3.59 1.95
C ALA A 57 -18.50 3.25 3.32
N PHE A 58 -18.34 1.96 3.63
CA PHE A 58 -17.68 1.50 4.85
C PHE A 58 -16.21 1.89 4.92
N LEU A 59 -15.50 1.80 3.79
CA LEU A 59 -14.13 2.31 3.71
C LEU A 59 -14.11 3.81 4.02
N ARG A 60 -15.02 4.60 3.45
CA ARG A 60 -15.06 6.05 3.68
C ARG A 60 -15.37 6.41 5.14
N SER A 61 -16.34 5.74 5.78
CA SER A 61 -16.68 5.99 7.19
C SER A 61 -15.57 5.52 8.12
N GLY A 62 -15.03 4.31 7.90
CA GLY A 62 -13.91 3.79 8.68
C GLY A 62 -12.64 4.63 8.53
N LEU A 63 -12.39 5.19 7.35
CA LEU A 63 -11.31 6.15 7.12
C LEU A 63 -11.55 7.47 7.87
N ALA A 64 -12.78 7.99 7.87
CA ALA A 64 -13.09 9.22 8.58
C ALA A 64 -12.95 9.08 10.10
N GLU A 65 -13.51 8.01 10.67
CA GLU A 65 -13.54 7.78 12.13
C GLU A 65 -12.17 7.44 12.71
N ARG A 66 -11.31 6.73 11.97
CA ARG A 66 -9.94 6.40 12.43
C ARG A 66 -8.97 7.59 12.39
N GLY A 67 -9.45 8.80 12.06
CA GLY A 67 -8.59 9.95 11.78
C GLY A 67 -7.67 9.71 10.57
N LEU A 68 -8.02 8.74 9.72
CA LEU A 68 -7.22 8.39 8.55
C LEU A 68 -7.25 9.51 7.50
N THR A 69 -8.22 10.43 7.52
CA THR A 69 -8.15 11.68 6.74
C THR A 69 -6.92 12.51 7.10
N GLY A 70 -6.59 12.62 8.39
CA GLY A 70 -5.37 13.29 8.85
C GLY A 70 -4.10 12.53 8.48
N LEU A 71 -4.15 11.20 8.52
CA LEU A 71 -3.06 10.35 8.01
C LEU A 71 -2.93 10.49 6.49
N LEU A 72 -3.99 10.39 5.70
CA LEU A 72 -3.98 10.49 4.23
C LEU A 72 -3.47 11.85 3.77
N LEU A 73 -3.92 12.93 4.41
CA LEU A 73 -3.47 14.28 4.10
C LEU A 73 -1.95 14.45 4.33
N ARG A 74 -1.37 13.71 5.28
CA ARG A 74 0.08 13.66 5.52
C ARG A 74 0.79 12.60 4.66
N SER A 75 0.11 11.51 4.35
CA SER A 75 0.63 10.39 3.57
C SER A 75 0.88 10.77 2.14
N ILE A 76 -0.03 11.54 1.52
CA ILE A 76 0.11 11.97 0.13
C ILE A 76 1.41 12.76 -0.08
N PRO A 77 1.68 13.88 0.63
CA PRO A 77 2.93 14.61 0.44
C PRO A 77 4.16 13.79 0.87
N ALA A 78 4.04 12.90 1.86
CA ALA A 78 5.12 12.04 2.27
C ALA A 78 5.52 11.01 1.19
N VAL A 79 4.53 10.35 0.59
CA VAL A 79 4.75 9.41 -0.52
C VAL A 79 5.26 10.15 -1.75
N LEU A 80 4.68 11.31 -2.09
CA LEU A 80 5.16 12.14 -3.20
C LEU A 80 6.60 12.62 -3.00
N GLY A 81 6.97 13.05 -1.79
CA GLY A 81 8.34 13.45 -1.47
C GLY A 81 9.32 12.28 -1.54
N GLY A 82 8.93 11.10 -1.06
CA GLY A 82 9.70 9.87 -1.22
C GLY A 82 9.88 9.48 -2.68
N PHE A 83 8.81 9.59 -3.48
CA PHE A 83 8.82 9.29 -4.92
C PHE A 83 9.70 10.28 -5.70
N LEU A 84 9.62 11.58 -5.39
CA LEU A 84 10.47 12.61 -5.98
C LEU A 84 11.94 12.35 -5.65
N THR A 85 12.24 11.96 -4.41
CA THR A 85 13.60 11.60 -3.99
C THR A 85 14.11 10.41 -4.80
N LEU A 86 13.30 9.35 -4.94
CA LEU A 86 13.63 8.19 -5.76
C LEU A 86 13.87 8.58 -7.22
N PHE A 87 13.00 9.39 -7.79
CA PHE A 87 13.11 9.86 -9.17
C PHE A 87 14.45 10.59 -9.40
N VAL A 88 14.76 11.58 -8.55
CA VAL A 88 16.02 12.34 -8.64
C VAL A 88 17.23 11.41 -8.49
N MET A 89 17.21 10.52 -7.50
CA MET A 89 18.31 9.59 -7.26
C MET A 89 18.50 8.60 -8.42
N VAL A 90 17.42 8.03 -8.96
CA VAL A 90 17.47 7.12 -10.11
C VAL A 90 18.03 7.83 -11.33
N THR A 91 17.50 9.01 -11.67
CA THR A 91 17.97 9.78 -12.83
C THR A 91 19.45 10.16 -12.69
N LEU A 92 19.86 10.65 -11.52
CA LEU A 92 21.25 10.99 -11.26
C LEU A 92 22.16 9.75 -11.32
N GLY A 93 21.69 8.63 -10.78
CA GLY A 93 22.39 7.35 -10.79
C GLY A 93 22.68 6.82 -12.19
N GLU A 94 21.64 6.73 -13.00
CA GLU A 94 21.76 6.26 -14.39
C GLU A 94 22.68 7.20 -15.19
N TRP A 95 22.59 8.51 -14.96
CA TRP A 95 23.49 9.48 -15.58
C TRP A 95 24.95 9.24 -15.18
N LEU A 96 25.23 9.12 -13.87
CA LEU A 96 26.58 8.83 -13.36
C LEU A 96 27.12 7.49 -13.87
N LEU A 97 26.27 6.46 -13.96
CA LEU A 97 26.64 5.16 -14.50
C LEU A 97 26.97 5.21 -15.99
N GLY A 98 26.27 6.05 -16.74
CA GLY A 98 26.60 6.36 -18.12
C GLY A 98 28.00 6.93 -18.27
N LEU A 99 28.41 7.86 -17.38
CA LEU A 99 29.74 8.48 -17.42
C LEU A 99 30.88 7.49 -17.22
N VAL A 100 30.67 6.43 -16.44
CA VAL A 100 31.69 5.40 -16.17
C VAL A 100 31.58 4.19 -17.11
N GLY A 101 30.74 4.24 -18.14
CA GLY A 101 30.56 3.14 -19.10
C GLY A 101 29.84 1.91 -18.53
N LEU A 102 29.20 2.05 -17.36
CA LEU A 102 28.40 1.00 -16.73
C LEU A 102 26.89 1.15 -17.03
N GLY A 103 26.52 2.14 -17.86
CA GLY A 103 25.15 2.31 -18.34
C GLY A 103 24.63 1.03 -18.99
N GLY A 104 23.55 0.46 -18.44
CA GLY A 104 22.95 -0.79 -18.92
C GLY A 104 23.34 -2.06 -18.14
N GLN A 105 24.26 -1.97 -17.17
CA GLN A 105 24.59 -3.08 -16.27
C GLN A 105 23.48 -3.29 -15.23
N ARG A 106 22.47 -4.10 -15.58
CA ARG A 106 21.27 -4.35 -14.77
C ARG A 106 21.52 -4.88 -13.34
N PHE A 107 22.66 -5.53 -13.09
CA PHE A 107 23.00 -5.95 -11.72
C PHE A 107 23.39 -4.75 -10.84
N PHE A 108 24.12 -3.80 -11.41
CA PHE A 108 24.52 -2.60 -10.69
C PHE A 108 23.31 -1.71 -10.40
N SER A 109 22.37 -1.62 -11.35
CA SER A 109 21.13 -0.86 -11.14
C SER A 109 20.26 -1.41 -10.00
N LEU A 110 20.29 -2.73 -9.71
CA LEU A 110 19.60 -3.30 -8.55
C LEU A 110 20.22 -2.86 -7.22
N ALA A 111 21.55 -2.91 -7.11
CA ALA A 111 22.25 -2.46 -5.89
C ALA A 111 22.02 -0.97 -5.63
N VAL A 112 22.05 -0.20 -6.71
CA VAL A 112 21.78 1.23 -6.73
C VAL A 112 20.32 1.53 -6.36
N ALA A 113 19.36 0.76 -6.90
CA ALA A 113 17.95 0.86 -6.55
C ALA A 113 17.70 0.57 -5.05
N ALA A 114 18.48 -0.32 -4.43
CA ALA A 114 18.40 -0.55 -2.98
C ALA A 114 18.78 0.71 -2.20
N ALA A 115 19.88 1.39 -2.56
CA ALA A 115 20.30 2.64 -1.92
C ALA A 115 19.23 3.73 -2.06
N TYR A 116 18.60 3.81 -3.24
CA TYR A 116 17.53 4.76 -3.51
C TYR A 116 16.28 4.43 -2.70
N GLY A 117 15.88 3.16 -2.65
CA GLY A 117 14.80 2.69 -1.81
C GLY A 117 14.98 3.13 -0.35
N VAL A 118 16.17 2.93 0.22
CA VAL A 118 16.50 3.41 1.57
C VAL A 118 16.33 4.92 1.70
N GLY A 119 16.86 5.70 0.74
CA GLY A 119 16.74 7.16 0.74
C GLY A 119 15.29 7.64 0.66
N GLY A 120 14.53 7.16 -0.33
CA GLY A 120 13.12 7.51 -0.52
C GLY A 120 12.24 7.09 0.67
N GLY A 121 12.47 5.88 1.21
CA GLY A 121 11.78 5.39 2.39
C GLY A 121 12.08 6.22 3.64
N TRP A 122 13.32 6.67 3.81
CA TRP A 122 13.69 7.58 4.89
C TRP A 122 13.00 8.95 4.76
N VAL A 123 12.99 9.55 3.56
CA VAL A 123 12.31 10.84 3.31
C VAL A 123 10.80 10.72 3.54
N ALA A 124 10.15 9.68 3.02
CA ALA A 124 8.73 9.43 3.26
C ALA A 124 8.43 9.28 4.76
N ALA A 125 9.31 8.61 5.51
CA ALA A 125 9.18 8.49 6.95
C ALA A 125 9.41 9.82 7.71
N VAL A 126 10.26 10.72 7.19
CA VAL A 126 10.45 12.06 7.76
C VAL A 126 9.21 12.91 7.56
N LEU A 127 8.67 12.95 6.33
CA LEU A 127 7.51 13.76 5.96
C LEU A 127 6.20 13.25 6.58
N GLY A 128 6.04 11.93 6.72
CA GLY A 128 4.83 11.32 7.29
C GLY A 128 4.66 11.60 8.80
N GLY A 129 5.75 11.91 9.50
CA GLY A 129 5.74 12.20 10.93
C GLY A 129 5.34 10.99 11.78
N GLN A 130 4.06 10.90 12.15
CA GLN A 130 3.50 9.79 12.93
C GLN A 130 3.34 8.56 12.01
N GLY A 131 3.86 7.40 12.42
CA GLY A 131 3.79 6.17 11.61
C GLY A 131 4.83 6.08 10.47
N PRO A 132 6.13 6.34 10.69
CA PRO A 132 7.16 6.35 9.65
C PRO A 132 7.25 5.06 8.82
N ARG A 133 6.97 3.91 9.44
CA ARG A 133 7.01 2.59 8.77
C ARG A 133 5.86 2.41 7.78
N GLN A 134 4.67 2.91 8.09
CA GLN A 134 3.49 2.77 7.22
C GLN A 134 3.67 3.57 5.94
N HIS A 135 4.24 4.78 6.05
CA HIS A 135 4.54 5.64 4.91
C HIS A 135 5.63 5.05 4.00
N ALA A 136 6.69 4.51 4.60
CA ALA A 136 7.74 3.82 3.84
C ALA A 136 7.24 2.55 3.13
N LEU A 137 6.36 1.78 3.79
CA LEU A 137 5.70 0.62 3.17
C LEU A 137 4.79 1.05 2.02
N ALA A 138 3.97 2.08 2.24
CA ALA A 138 3.09 2.63 1.21
C ALA A 138 3.89 3.07 -0.01
N LEU A 139 5.01 3.77 0.18
CA LEU A 139 5.93 4.12 -0.90
C LEU A 139 6.44 2.88 -1.65
N GLY A 140 6.93 1.87 -0.92
CA GLY A 140 7.41 0.62 -1.53
C GLY A 140 6.35 -0.09 -2.37
N ILE A 141 5.12 -0.20 -1.85
CA ILE A 141 3.98 -0.77 -2.58
C ILE A 141 3.64 0.08 -3.80
N SER A 142 3.58 1.41 -3.66
CA SER A 142 3.31 2.30 -4.80
C SER A 142 4.36 2.16 -5.90
N CYS A 143 5.65 2.15 -5.55
CA CYS A 143 6.74 1.91 -6.50
C CYS A 143 6.61 0.53 -7.17
N ALA A 144 6.23 -0.50 -6.42
CA ALA A 144 6.01 -1.83 -6.95
C ALA A 144 4.85 -1.88 -7.95
N THR A 145 3.73 -1.25 -7.61
CA THR A 145 2.56 -1.11 -8.48
C THR A 145 2.92 -0.34 -9.75
N PHE A 146 3.56 0.83 -9.64
CA PHE A 146 3.99 1.61 -10.79
C PHE A 146 4.99 0.85 -11.66
N GLY A 147 5.97 0.17 -11.08
CA GLY A 147 6.93 -0.66 -11.81
C GLY A 147 6.26 -1.83 -12.53
N THR A 148 5.20 -2.41 -11.95
CA THR A 148 4.38 -3.44 -12.60
C THR A 148 3.60 -2.89 -13.78
N VAL A 149 2.92 -1.75 -13.60
CA VAL A 149 2.21 -1.07 -14.70
C VAL A 149 3.20 -0.72 -15.80
N SER A 150 4.31 -0.04 -15.50
CA SER A 150 5.33 0.32 -16.48
C SER A 150 5.89 -0.89 -17.23
N TYR A 151 6.07 -2.04 -16.57
CA TYR A 151 6.51 -3.27 -17.24
C TYR A 151 5.55 -3.71 -18.36
N PHE A 152 4.24 -3.69 -18.10
CA PHE A 152 3.22 -4.11 -19.08
C PHE A 152 3.00 -3.11 -20.22
N PHE A 153 3.36 -1.83 -20.02
CA PHE A 153 3.22 -0.79 -21.04
C PHE A 153 4.55 -0.43 -21.74
N ALA A 154 5.67 -1.04 -21.35
CA ALA A 154 6.96 -0.79 -21.99
C ALA A 154 7.01 -1.39 -23.42
N PRO A 155 7.48 -0.64 -24.44
CA PRO A 155 7.66 -1.18 -25.79
C PRO A 155 8.60 -2.38 -25.84
N VAL A 156 9.63 -2.37 -24.98
CA VAL A 156 10.56 -3.47 -24.80
C VAL A 156 10.67 -3.73 -23.29
N PRO A 157 9.90 -4.69 -22.74
CA PRO A 157 9.95 -4.98 -21.31
C PRO A 157 11.33 -5.53 -20.92
N PRO A 158 11.82 -5.21 -19.71
CA PRO A 158 13.04 -5.83 -19.21
C PRO A 158 12.84 -7.34 -18.99
N PRO A 159 13.91 -8.13 -18.84
CA PRO A 159 13.79 -9.54 -18.48
C PRO A 159 13.02 -9.71 -17.17
N MET A 160 12.18 -10.75 -17.09
CA MET A 160 11.35 -11.02 -15.91
C MET A 160 12.16 -11.12 -14.62
N TRP A 161 13.35 -11.74 -14.64
CA TRP A 161 14.21 -11.85 -13.45
C TRP A 161 14.61 -10.48 -12.90
N TYR A 162 14.84 -9.49 -13.76
CA TYR A 162 15.22 -8.15 -13.37
C TYR A 162 14.04 -7.42 -12.74
N TRP A 163 12.85 -7.57 -13.33
CA TRP A 163 11.62 -7.02 -12.76
C TRP A 163 11.33 -7.61 -11.38
N PHE A 164 11.36 -8.93 -11.21
CA PHE A 164 11.20 -9.57 -9.89
C PHE A 164 12.29 -9.13 -8.90
N GLY A 165 13.55 -9.06 -9.35
CA GLY A 165 14.66 -8.58 -8.54
C GLY A 165 14.44 -7.14 -8.05
N LEU A 166 13.95 -6.27 -8.92
CA LEU A 166 13.63 -4.89 -8.54
C LEU A 166 12.55 -4.83 -7.46
N GLN A 167 11.49 -5.64 -7.58
CA GLN A 167 10.44 -5.70 -6.55
C GLN A 167 10.95 -6.24 -5.22
N ALA A 168 11.75 -7.31 -5.27
CA ALA A 168 12.36 -7.93 -4.12
C ALA A 168 13.36 -7.01 -3.40
N VAL A 169 13.93 -6.03 -4.10
CA VAL A 169 14.88 -5.05 -3.54
C VAL A 169 14.18 -3.78 -3.05
N VAL A 170 13.27 -3.22 -3.85
CA VAL A 170 12.65 -1.91 -3.57
C VAL A 170 11.80 -1.95 -2.29
N ILE A 171 10.97 -2.96 -2.10
CA ILE A 171 10.07 -3.01 -0.92
C ILE A 171 10.86 -3.13 0.39
N PRO A 172 11.85 -4.06 0.53
CA PRO A 172 12.63 -4.14 1.77
C PRO A 172 13.52 -2.92 1.99
N SER A 173 14.07 -2.32 0.94
CA SER A 173 14.94 -1.15 1.07
C SER A 173 14.18 0.11 1.51
N THR A 174 12.96 0.37 0.98
CA THR A 174 12.13 1.47 1.48
C THR A 174 11.74 1.27 2.93
N LEU A 175 11.36 0.04 3.30
CA LEU A 175 11.09 -0.33 4.69
C LEU A 175 12.30 -0.11 5.60
N LEU A 176 13.50 -0.47 5.15
CA LEU A 176 14.74 -0.25 5.89
C LEU A 176 14.98 1.25 6.13
N GLY A 177 14.79 2.09 5.12
CA GLY A 177 14.86 3.56 5.26
C GLY A 177 13.88 4.10 6.32
N GLY A 178 12.62 3.65 6.25
CA GLY A 178 11.61 4.00 7.25
C GLY A 178 11.93 3.48 8.66
N TYR A 179 12.54 2.30 8.76
CA TYR A 179 12.98 1.70 10.01
C TYR A 179 14.12 2.49 10.67
N VAL A 180 15.11 2.91 9.88
CA VAL A 180 16.22 3.76 10.36
C VAL A 180 15.67 5.07 10.95
N ARG A 181 14.74 5.73 10.24
CA ARG A 181 14.08 6.94 10.76
C ARG A 181 13.30 6.68 12.03
N TRP A 182 12.51 5.60 12.07
CA TRP A 182 11.75 5.21 13.26
C TRP A 182 12.63 4.98 14.48
N ARG A 183 13.78 4.31 14.31
CA ARG A 183 14.77 4.13 15.38
C ARG A 183 15.35 5.47 15.84
N ALA A 184 15.65 6.38 14.90
CA ALA A 184 16.20 7.70 15.23
C ALA A 184 15.23 8.54 16.08
N VAL A 185 13.91 8.48 15.81
CA VAL A 185 12.90 9.18 16.63
C VAL A 185 12.75 8.59 18.03
N ARG A 186 12.91 7.27 18.17
CA ARG A 186 12.65 6.55 19.43
C ARG A 186 13.80 6.57 20.44
N ARG A 187 14.98 7.07 20.07
CA ARG A 187 16.12 7.10 21.01
C ARG A 187 15.79 8.03 22.19
N PRO A 188 15.72 7.53 23.43
CA PRO A 188 15.54 8.37 24.61
C PRO A 188 16.74 9.30 24.72
N GLY A 189 16.52 10.62 24.63
CA GLY A 189 17.57 11.63 24.72
C GLY A 189 17.56 12.67 23.60
N SER A 190 16.96 12.35 22.45
CA SER A 190 16.66 13.37 21.43
C SER A 190 15.34 14.07 21.74
N ARG A 191 15.35 14.92 22.77
CA ARG A 191 14.35 16.00 22.85
C ARG A 191 14.74 17.04 21.79
N PRO A 192 13.82 17.48 20.92
CA PRO A 192 14.06 18.61 20.03
C PRO A 192 14.27 19.90 20.85
#